data_AF-A0A2W2GWT2-F1
#
_entry.id   AF-A0A2W2GWT2-F1
#
_cell.length_a   1.000
_cell.length_b   1.000
_cell.length_c   1.000
_cell.angle_alpha   90.00
_cell.angle_beta   90.00
_cell.angle_gamma   90.00
#
_symmetry.space_group_name_H-M   'P 1'
#
loop_
_entity.id
_entity.type
_entity.pdbx_description
1 polymer ?
#
loop_
_entity_poly.entity_id
_entity_poly.type
_entity_poly.pdbx_seq_one_letter_code
_entity_poly.pdbx_strand_id
1 'polypeptide(L)'
;MRFRSDPASIRGSIAPVVTPFTDQGALDHDSLRALVRRQLRQGSHGISTAAPPLLFVETNPAPAKWVLHQRGHIASAHVRPPLIPPTAAGVQRIEELLAQSKEIAG
;
A
#
# COMPACT_ATOMS: atom_id res chain seq x y z
N MET A 1 24.58 1.86 -4.51
CA MET A 1 23.12 2.11 -4.42
C MET A 1 22.94 3.35 -3.53
N ARG A 2 22.38 4.46 -4.05
CA ARG A 2 22.25 5.70 -3.27
C ARG A 2 20.91 5.65 -2.53
N PHE A 3 20.95 5.23 -1.26
CA PHE A 3 19.78 5.31 -0.38
C PHE A 3 19.41 6.78 -0.17
N ARG A 4 18.14 7.13 -0.38
CA ARG A 4 17.60 8.42 0.05
C ARG A 4 17.04 8.25 1.46
N SER A 5 17.57 9.01 2.41
CA SER A 5 17.14 8.99 3.81
C SER A 5 15.99 9.95 4.10
N ASP A 6 15.72 10.92 3.22
CA ASP A 6 14.61 11.86 3.35
C ASP A 6 13.40 11.40 2.51
N PRO A 7 12.31 10.88 3.13
CA PRO A 7 11.09 10.49 2.43
C PRO A 7 10.40 11.70 1.79
N ALA A 8 10.58 12.89 2.37
CA ALA A 8 10.06 14.13 1.82
C ALA A 8 10.83 14.59 0.57
N SER A 9 11.79 13.81 0.04
CA SER A 9 12.36 14.02 -1.31
C SER A 9 11.66 13.20 -2.40
N ILE A 10 10.80 12.25 -2.04
CA ILE A 10 10.01 11.45 -2.99
C ILE A 10 8.81 12.29 -3.43
N ARG A 11 8.62 12.43 -4.74
CA ARG A 11 7.52 13.17 -5.36
C ARG A 11 6.85 12.27 -6.39
N GLY A 12 5.67 12.63 -6.86
CA GLY A 12 4.97 11.89 -7.92
C GLY A 12 4.42 10.54 -7.45
N SER A 13 4.36 9.57 -8.37
CA SER A 13 3.74 8.26 -8.12
C SER A 13 4.71 7.26 -7.49
N ILE A 14 4.18 6.51 -6.52
CA ILE A 14 4.81 5.30 -5.97
C ILE A 14 3.91 4.14 -6.36
N ALA A 15 4.33 3.35 -7.34
CA ALA A 15 3.50 2.27 -7.86
C ALA A 15 3.65 1.01 -6.99
N PRO A 16 2.55 0.47 -6.41
CA PRO A 16 2.59 -0.87 -5.86
C PRO A 16 2.73 -1.89 -7.01
N VAL A 17 3.68 -2.81 -6.89
CA VAL A 17 3.84 -3.92 -7.85
C VAL A 17 3.35 -5.22 -7.25
N VAL A 18 2.74 -6.06 -8.08
CA VAL A 18 2.44 -7.45 -7.71
C VAL A 18 3.74 -8.17 -7.43
N THR A 19 3.74 -9.06 -6.43
CA THR A 19 4.83 -10.00 -6.16
C THR A 19 4.56 -11.27 -6.96
N PRO A 20 5.25 -11.51 -8.09
CA PRO A 20 4.98 -12.68 -8.92
C PRO A 20 5.65 -13.92 -8.32
N PHE A 21 4.96 -15.05 -8.41
CA PHE A 21 5.47 -16.36 -8.00
C PHE A 21 5.40 -17.30 -9.20
N THR A 22 6.38 -18.18 -9.29
CA THR A 22 6.38 -19.33 -10.22
C THR A 22 5.27 -20.30 -9.87
N ASP A 23 4.94 -21.21 -10.78
CA ASP A 23 3.94 -22.28 -10.54
C ASP A 23 4.31 -23.18 -9.35
N GLN A 24 5.60 -23.22 -8.98
CA GLN A 24 6.11 -23.95 -7.81
C GLN A 24 6.08 -23.11 -6.51
N GLY A 25 5.47 -21.93 -6.54
CA GLY A 25 5.36 -21.02 -5.40
C GLY A 25 6.64 -20.26 -5.04
N ALA A 26 7.75 -20.49 -5.75
CA ALA A 26 8.98 -19.73 -5.56
C ALA A 26 8.84 -18.30 -6.15
N LEU A 27 9.54 -17.32 -5.58
CA LEU A 27 9.55 -15.95 -6.07
C LEU A 27 10.09 -15.88 -7.52
N ASP A 28 9.31 -15.31 -8.44
CA ASP A 28 9.74 -15.09 -9.82
C ASP A 28 10.52 -13.77 -9.95
N HIS A 29 11.83 -13.86 -9.81
CA HIS A 29 12.73 -12.71 -9.86
C HIS A 29 12.77 -12.01 -11.23
N ASP A 30 12.58 -12.75 -12.32
CA ASP A 30 12.66 -12.20 -13.67
C ASP A 30 11.42 -11.39 -14.01
N SER A 31 10.23 -11.92 -13.71
CA SER A 31 8.97 -11.19 -13.81
C SER A 31 8.96 -9.97 -12.89
N LEU A 32 9.44 -10.10 -11.65
CA LEU A 32 9.51 -8.96 -10.72
C LEU A 32 10.43 -7.85 -11.27
N ARG A 33 11.59 -8.22 -11.79
CA ARG A 33 12.52 -7.28 -12.43
C ARG A 33 11.89 -6.61 -13.65
N ALA A 34 11.15 -7.34 -14.47
CA ALA A 34 10.45 -6.81 -15.62
C ALA A 34 9.37 -5.79 -15.22
N LEU A 35 8.58 -6.09 -14.18
CA LEU A 35 7.57 -5.19 -13.62
C LEU A 35 8.19 -3.89 -13.10
N VAL A 36 9.26 -3.99 -12.30
CA VAL A 36 9.98 -2.82 -11.78
C VAL A 36 10.51 -1.96 -12.93
N ARG A 37 11.21 -2.56 -13.91
CA ARG A 37 11.73 -1.83 -15.06
C ARG A 37 10.63 -1.15 -15.87
N ARG A 38 9.46 -1.80 -16.02
CA ARG A 38 8.31 -1.19 -16.70
C ARG A 38 7.84 0.06 -15.96
N GLN A 39 7.66 0.00 -14.64
CA GLN A 39 7.18 1.14 -13.86
C GLN A 39 8.17 2.31 -13.87
N LEU A 40 9.48 2.02 -13.80
CA LEU A 40 10.52 3.06 -13.93
C LEU A 40 10.50 3.71 -15.32
N ARG A 41 10.36 2.93 -16.40
CA ARG A 41 10.22 3.48 -17.76
C ARG A 41 8.96 4.32 -17.93
N GLN A 42 7.89 4.02 -17.20
CA GLN A 42 6.64 4.79 -17.20
C GLN A 42 6.69 6.02 -16.26
N GLY A 43 7.85 6.31 -15.66
CA GLY A 43 8.04 7.52 -14.85
C GLY A 43 7.58 7.41 -13.39
N SER A 44 7.35 6.20 -12.87
CA SER A 44 7.13 6.04 -11.43
C SER A 44 8.39 6.46 -10.65
N HIS A 45 8.20 7.31 -9.64
CA HIS A 45 9.30 7.81 -8.82
C HIS A 45 9.74 6.81 -7.75
N GLY A 46 8.83 5.93 -7.36
CA GLY A 46 9.09 4.87 -6.40
C GLY A 46 8.28 3.62 -6.72
N ILE A 47 8.71 2.51 -6.11
CA ILE A 47 8.04 1.23 -6.19
C ILE A 47 7.75 0.75 -4.77
N SER A 48 6.53 0.32 -4.50
CA SER A 48 6.21 -0.41 -3.27
C SER A 48 6.17 -1.91 -3.57
N THR A 49 7.00 -2.69 -2.87
CA THR A 49 7.11 -4.15 -3.06
C THR A 49 6.28 -4.96 -2.06
N ALA A 50 5.53 -4.27 -1.19
CA ALA A 50 4.60 -4.89 -0.26
C ALA A 50 3.40 -3.97 -0.02
N ALA A 51 2.23 -4.58 0.13
CA ALA A 51 1.05 -3.89 0.62
C ALA A 51 0.89 -4.21 2.12
N PRO A 52 0.64 -3.21 2.98
CA PRO A 52 0.42 -3.49 4.39
C PRO A 52 -0.87 -4.32 4.56
N PRO A 53 -0.94 -5.23 5.55
CA PRO A 53 -2.11 -6.07 5.82
C PRO A 53 -3.43 -5.30 5.91
N LEU A 54 -3.36 -4.05 6.35
CA LEU A 54 -4.50 -3.15 6.45
C LEU A 54 -5.28 -2.99 5.13
N LEU A 55 -4.59 -3.02 3.99
CA LEU A 55 -5.24 -2.88 2.68
C LEU A 55 -6.10 -4.09 2.29
N PHE A 56 -6.01 -5.18 3.06
CA PHE A 56 -6.71 -6.44 2.81
C PHE A 56 -7.78 -6.74 3.86
N VAL A 57 -8.01 -5.84 4.83
CA VAL A 57 -9.07 -6.03 5.85
C VAL A 57 -10.45 -6.07 5.19
N GLU A 58 -10.67 -5.19 4.21
CA GLU A 58 -11.86 -5.16 3.36
C GLU A 58 -11.46 -4.65 1.96
N THR A 59 -12.43 -4.58 1.03
CA THR A 59 -12.18 -4.18 -0.35
C THR A 59 -11.59 -2.77 -0.45
N ASN A 60 -10.43 -2.68 -1.10
CA ASN A 60 -9.75 -1.42 -1.43
C ASN A 60 -10.64 -0.53 -2.33
N PRO A 61 -10.77 0.80 -2.09
CA PRO A 61 -9.98 1.63 -1.16
C PRO A 61 -10.65 1.98 0.18
N ALA A 62 -11.66 1.25 0.63
CA ALA A 62 -12.37 1.62 1.86
C ALA A 62 -11.44 1.71 3.11
N PRO A 63 -10.57 0.73 3.41
CA PRO A 63 -9.68 0.82 4.58
C PRO A 63 -8.69 1.99 4.50
N ALA A 64 -8.05 2.16 3.33
CA ALA A 64 -7.05 3.22 3.12
C ALA A 64 -7.67 4.62 3.25
N LYS A 65 -8.82 4.85 2.61
CA LYS A 65 -9.50 6.14 2.68
C LYS A 65 -9.99 6.45 4.08
N TRP A 66 -10.46 5.45 4.82
CA TRP A 66 -10.86 5.64 6.22
C TRP A 66 -9.67 6.13 7.07
N VAL A 67 -8.53 5.45 7.02
CA VAL A 67 -7.34 5.85 7.79
C VAL A 67 -6.82 7.24 7.39
N LEU A 68 -6.72 7.50 6.09
CA LEU A 68 -6.20 8.78 5.59
C LEU A 68 -7.11 9.94 5.99
N HIS A 69 -8.43 9.73 6.02
CA HIS A 69 -9.37 10.73 6.51
C HIS A 69 -9.22 10.97 8.01
N GLN A 70 -9.13 9.91 8.83
CA GLN A 70 -8.93 10.03 10.28
C GLN A 70 -7.62 10.75 10.64
N ARG A 71 -6.60 10.65 9.79
CA ARG A 71 -5.31 11.34 9.95
C ARG A 71 -5.27 12.75 9.34
N GLY A 72 -6.38 13.24 8.77
CA GLY A 72 -6.45 14.56 8.17
C GLY A 72 -5.68 14.71 6.85
N HIS A 73 -5.31 13.60 6.19
CA HIS A 73 -4.58 13.65 4.90
C HIS A 73 -5.51 13.80 3.69
N ILE A 74 -6.77 13.41 3.81
CA ILE A 74 -7.80 13.64 2.78
C ILE A 74 -9.06 14.19 3.42
N ALA A 75 -9.81 14.99 2.66
CA ALA A 75 -11.02 15.66 3.16
C ALA A 75 -12.21 14.71 3.41
N SER A 76 -12.21 13.50 2.84
CA SER A 76 -13.32 12.55 3.00
C SER A 76 -12.90 11.09 2.78
N ALA A 77 -13.45 10.20 3.62
CA ALA A 77 -13.35 8.75 3.47
C ALA A 77 -14.32 8.15 2.43
N HIS A 78 -15.20 8.95 1.81
CA HIS A 78 -16.29 8.47 0.96
C HIS A 78 -15.84 7.48 -0.13
N VAL A 79 -16.48 6.32 -0.21
CA VAL A 79 -16.35 5.38 -1.32
C VAL A 79 -17.67 5.32 -2.09
N ARG A 80 -17.58 5.13 -3.40
CA ARG A 80 -18.77 4.97 -4.25
C ARG A 80 -19.23 3.51 -4.24
N PRO A 81 -20.55 3.23 -4.38
CA PRO A 81 -21.04 1.88 -4.63
C PRO A 81 -20.30 1.19 -5.79
N PRO A 82 -20.09 -0.14 -5.74
CA PRO A 82 -20.66 -1.11 -4.78
C PRO A 82 -19.90 -1.20 -3.44
N LEU A 83 -18.92 -0.33 -3.20
CA LEU A 83 -18.17 -0.32 -1.94
C LEU A 83 -18.94 0.38 -0.83
N ILE A 84 -18.73 -0.07 0.40
CA ILE A 84 -19.22 0.54 1.62
C ILE A 84 -18.05 1.04 2.47
N PRO A 85 -18.27 1.99 3.40
CA PRO A 85 -17.30 2.29 4.44
C PRO A 85 -16.94 1.01 5.23
N PRO A 86 -15.75 0.95 5.85
CA PRO A 86 -15.37 -0.20 6.66
C PRO A 86 -16.42 -0.54 7.71
N THR A 87 -16.73 -1.83 7.87
CA THR A 87 -17.63 -2.31 8.91
C THR A 87 -17.03 -2.07 10.30
N ALA A 88 -17.84 -2.16 11.36
CA ALA A 88 -17.34 -2.01 12.74
C ALA A 88 -16.20 -3.01 13.06
N ALA A 89 -16.34 -4.27 12.62
CA ALA A 89 -15.29 -5.28 12.76
C ALA A 89 -14.05 -4.94 11.91
N GLY A 90 -14.26 -4.42 10.69
CA GLY A 90 -13.18 -3.93 9.84
C GLY A 90 -12.40 -2.78 10.48
N VAL A 91 -13.10 -1.82 11.10
CA VAL A 91 -12.48 -0.71 11.84
C VAL A 91 -11.64 -1.23 13.00
N GLN A 92 -12.18 -2.14 13.83
CA GLN A 92 -11.43 -2.74 14.93
C GLN A 92 -10.13 -3.40 14.43
N ARG A 93 -10.21 -4.19 13.36
CA ARG A 93 -9.04 -4.86 12.78
C ARG A 93 -8.01 -3.86 12.21
N ILE A 94 -8.48 -2.78 11.59
CA ILE A 94 -7.65 -1.69 11.08
C ILE A 94 -6.87 -1.05 12.25
N GLU A 95 -7.53 -0.75 13.36
CA GLU A 95 -6.91 -0.12 14.53
C GLU A 95 -5.85 -1.01 15.17
N GLU A 96 -6.11 -2.31 15.30
CA GLU A 96 -5.13 -3.29 15.78
C GLU A 96 -3.86 -3.32 14.91
N LEU A 97 -4.01 -3.35 13.57
CA LEU A 97 -2.90 -3.34 12.64
C LEU A 97 -2.09 -2.03 12.72
N LEU A 98 -2.78 -0.90 12.91
CA LEU A 98 -2.13 0.39 13.11
C LEU A 98 -1.32 0.44 14.41
N ALA A 99 -1.84 -0.16 15.50
CA ALA A 99 -1.11 -0.26 16.77
C ALA A 99 0.17 -1.09 16.61
N GLN A 100 0.09 -2.27 15.96
CA GLN A 100 1.24 -3.13 15.69
C GLN A 100 2.34 -2.43 14.87
N SER A 101 1.95 -1.58 13.91
CA SER A 101 2.92 -0.88 13.05
C SER A 101 3.76 0.19 13.77
N LYS A 102 3.28 0.72 14.91
CA LYS A 102 4.01 1.73 15.69
C LYS A 102 5.19 1.13 16.45
N GLU A 103 5.15 -0.16 16.77
CA GLU A 103 6.19 -0.84 17.55
C GLU A 103 7.50 -1.04 16.75
N ILE A 104 7.44 -0.98 15.41
CA ILE A 104 8.60 -1.19 14.53
C ILE A 104 9.36 0.13 14.25
N ALA A 105 8.79 1.27 14.63
CA ALA A 105 9.34 2.61 14.38
C ALA A 105 9.97 3.29 15.61
N GLY A 106 10.10 2.57 16.73
CA GLY A 106 10.86 2.97 17.92
C GLY A 106 12.20 2.25 17.99
#